data_AF-A0A4Q5SNC3-F1
#
_entry.id   AF-A0A4Q5SNC3-F1
#
_cell.length_a   1.000
_cell.length_b   1.000
_cell.length_c   1.000
_cell.angle_alpha   90.00
_cell.angle_beta   90.00
_cell.angle_gamma   90.00
#
_symmetry.space_group_name_H-M   'P 1'
#
loop_
_entity.id
_entity.type
_entity.pdbx_description
1 polymer ?
#
loop_
_entity_poly.entity_id
_entity_poly.type
_entity_poly.pdbx_seq_one_letter_code
_entity_poly.pdbx_strand_id
1 'polypeptide(L)'
;MFSKTISTEIDGNVLNKGLKVSQVGTGYYVSSSISTVVIYIDPYSGNNLPSMQSFLNEINGAVSLWNNVPNTRLKFSITTDVNAPRHIIMISAFLANCGDAYFPVNGLPGSMIRINTMQFAGRTFEQKRRTIAHEMGHTIGLMHTEMSAGIITADENGSPAVSTPIPGTPATDNTSIMNGGQCNSGATVLSAYDIQAFQYLYPAPLPPATISGPRYVCSSGVYSLSNIPSYATVVWSTPSSAGSVLQLSQNQPSPQKLTITNQGWYQITTTLTATVTTGSNPPVTYSMPVSNDAPVNSKPYNQSACTYLNVSHPAQSGTVSANSTTFVHSGCSVQVYLQLPSNKKIVLGTGGIPLYWSHSGPYLFFALPVNSQGTPFVFNIVPIENDGSCSSTLTFKTYSNNQ
;
A
#
# COMPACT_ATOMS: atom_id res chain seq x y z
N MET A 1 45.01 18.19 49.01
CA MET A 1 43.74 18.85 48.64
C MET A 1 43.90 19.41 47.24
N PHE A 2 43.40 18.73 46.22
CA PHE A 2 43.31 19.28 44.88
C PHE A 2 41.86 19.70 44.64
N SER A 3 41.62 21.01 44.60
CA SER A 3 40.43 21.58 44.01
C SER A 3 40.85 22.16 42.66
N LYS A 4 40.37 21.56 41.57
CA LYS A 4 40.53 22.09 40.23
C LYS A 4 39.15 22.51 39.74
N THR A 5 38.88 23.80 39.85
CA THR A 5 37.80 24.47 39.13
C THR A 5 38.02 24.23 37.64
N ILE A 6 37.10 23.52 36.99
CA ILE A 6 37.04 23.43 35.54
C ILE A 6 36.08 24.54 35.08
N SER A 7 36.66 25.66 34.68
CA SER A 7 36.02 26.57 33.71
C SER A 7 36.26 25.98 32.33
N THR A 8 35.24 25.40 31.71
CA THR A 8 35.25 25.17 30.26
C THR A 8 34.60 26.37 29.60
N GLU A 9 35.46 27.21 29.02
CA GLU A 9 35.15 28.12 27.92
C GLU A 9 34.35 27.35 26.86
N ILE A 10 33.14 27.81 26.55
CA ILE A 10 32.44 27.40 25.33
C ILE A 10 33.08 28.21 24.22
N ASP A 11 34.03 27.58 23.52
CA ASP A 11 34.70 28.12 22.36
C ASP A 11 33.66 28.33 21.24
N GLY A 12 33.41 29.59 20.90
CA GLY A 12 32.38 30.08 19.99
C GLY A 12 32.66 29.82 18.51
N ASN A 13 33.26 28.68 18.15
CA ASN A 13 33.72 28.43 16.78
C ASN A 13 33.59 26.98 16.28
N VAL A 14 32.60 26.23 16.75
CA VAL A 14 32.11 25.03 16.03
C VAL A 14 30.87 25.41 15.21
N LEU A 15 31.05 26.33 14.26
CA LEU A 15 30.16 26.48 13.12
C LEU A 15 30.35 25.26 12.21
N ASN A 16 29.73 24.15 12.59
CA ASN A 16 29.43 23.09 11.63
C ASN A 16 28.35 23.62 10.68
N LYS A 17 28.82 24.37 9.69
CA LYS A 17 28.12 24.75 8.47
C LYS A 17 28.00 23.52 7.55
N GLY A 18 27.57 22.39 8.11
CA GLY A 18 27.06 21.27 7.33
C GLY A 18 25.63 21.63 6.96
N LEU A 19 25.31 21.67 5.68
CA LEU A 19 23.94 21.86 5.22
C LEU A 19 23.04 20.85 5.93
N LYS A 20 22.11 21.38 6.73
CA LYS A 20 21.08 20.69 7.48
C LYS A 20 19.81 20.75 6.71
N VAL A 21 19.26 19.60 6.37
CA VAL A 21 18.16 19.64 5.44
C VAL A 21 17.47 18.30 5.50
N SER A 22 16.34 18.21 6.19
CA SER A 22 15.29 17.19 6.12
C SER A 22 14.17 17.59 7.06
N GLN A 23 12.93 17.21 6.80
CA GLN A 23 11.86 17.46 7.78
C GLN A 23 12.20 16.69 9.06
N VAL A 24 12.16 17.37 10.20
CA VAL A 24 12.50 16.79 11.50
C VAL A 24 11.34 16.96 12.46
N GLY A 25 11.16 15.97 13.34
CA GLY A 25 10.19 16.01 14.43
C GLY A 25 10.87 15.92 15.79
N THR A 26 10.10 16.17 16.84
CA THR A 26 10.59 16.20 18.24
C THR A 26 10.88 14.81 18.82
N GLY A 27 10.38 13.75 18.17
CA GLY A 27 10.32 12.40 18.74
C GLY A 27 9.13 12.18 19.68
N TYR A 28 8.37 13.23 19.99
CA TYR A 28 7.16 13.20 20.82
C TYR A 28 5.98 13.70 19.99
N TYR A 29 4.97 12.85 19.79
CA TYR A 29 3.86 13.13 18.88
C TYR A 29 2.51 12.96 19.55
N VAL A 30 1.48 13.56 18.96
CA VAL A 30 0.10 13.44 19.45
C VAL A 30 -0.37 11.99 19.33
N SER A 31 -0.97 11.47 20.40
CA SER A 31 -1.47 10.09 20.50
C SER A 31 -2.53 9.77 19.44
N SER A 32 -2.65 8.50 19.07
CA SER A 32 -3.71 7.98 18.18
C SER A 32 -5.12 8.16 18.74
N SER A 33 -5.25 8.34 20.05
CA SER A 33 -6.53 8.62 20.73
C SER A 33 -7.11 10.01 20.45
N ILE A 34 -6.31 10.97 19.98
CA ILE A 34 -6.76 12.32 19.65
C ILE A 34 -6.87 12.44 18.14
N SER A 35 -8.09 12.51 17.61
CA SER A 35 -8.36 12.77 16.19
C SER A 35 -8.50 14.27 15.88
N THR A 36 -8.85 15.07 16.89
CA THR A 36 -9.08 16.51 16.71
C THR A 36 -8.42 17.31 17.83
N VAL A 37 -7.46 18.15 17.46
CA VAL A 37 -6.82 19.13 18.33
C VAL A 37 -7.69 20.39 18.36
N VAL A 38 -8.38 20.59 19.48
CA VAL A 38 -9.15 21.80 19.77
C VAL A 38 -8.23 22.90 20.33
N ILE A 39 -8.20 24.04 19.66
CA ILE A 39 -7.45 25.24 20.05
C ILE A 39 -8.42 26.29 20.59
N TYR A 40 -8.23 26.72 21.84
CA TYR A 40 -8.95 27.85 22.39
C TYR A 40 -8.27 29.17 22.02
N ILE A 41 -9.04 30.10 21.47
CA ILE A 41 -8.56 31.42 21.05
C ILE A 41 -8.86 32.43 22.14
N ASP A 42 -7.81 32.82 22.86
CA ASP A 42 -7.93 33.68 24.02
C ASP A 42 -8.40 35.10 23.62
N PRO A 43 -9.44 35.65 24.28
CA PRO A 43 -9.97 36.97 23.96
C PRO A 43 -9.09 38.12 24.49
N TYR A 44 -8.12 37.86 25.37
CA TYR A 44 -7.42 38.92 26.10
C TYR A 44 -6.73 39.89 25.15
N SER A 45 -7.09 41.17 25.27
CA SER A 45 -6.38 42.31 24.71
C SER A 45 -5.81 43.13 25.86
N GLY A 46 -4.55 42.88 26.21
CA GLY A 46 -3.84 43.65 27.22
C GLY A 46 -2.47 44.09 26.72
N ASN A 47 -1.87 45.04 27.44
CA ASN A 47 -0.55 45.57 27.12
C ASN A 47 -0.44 46.14 25.68
N ASN A 48 -1.51 46.75 25.14
CA ASN A 48 -1.58 47.29 23.76
C ASN A 48 -1.40 46.25 22.64
N LEU A 49 -1.58 44.96 22.91
CA LEU A 49 -1.64 43.92 21.89
C LEU A 49 -3.08 43.73 21.38
N PRO A 50 -3.31 43.65 20.06
CA PRO A 50 -4.56 43.14 19.52
C PRO A 50 -4.78 41.70 20.00
N SER A 51 -6.01 41.40 20.42
CA SER A 51 -6.45 40.06 20.82
C SER A 51 -6.32 39.05 19.67
N MET A 52 -6.01 37.79 19.97
CA MET A 52 -5.99 36.71 18.98
C MET A 52 -7.34 36.53 18.26
N GLN A 53 -8.46 36.87 18.91
CA GLN A 53 -9.78 36.82 18.27
C GLN A 53 -9.93 37.82 17.11
N SER A 54 -9.08 38.85 17.03
CA SER A 54 -9.06 39.77 15.89
C SER A 54 -8.50 39.14 14.60
N PHE A 55 -7.87 37.95 14.72
CA PHE A 55 -7.22 37.23 13.62
C PHE A 55 -7.91 35.91 13.30
N LEU A 56 -9.21 35.76 13.62
CA LEU A 56 -9.95 34.51 13.40
C LEU A 56 -9.95 34.05 11.94
N ASN A 57 -9.92 34.96 10.97
CA ASN A 57 -9.85 34.59 9.55
C ASN A 57 -8.50 33.93 9.23
N GLU A 58 -7.40 34.51 9.70
CA GLU A 58 -6.05 33.98 9.54
C GLU A 58 -5.88 32.64 10.27
N ILE A 59 -6.44 32.51 11.49
CA ILE A 59 -6.44 31.27 12.27
C ILE A 59 -7.21 30.17 11.54
N ASN A 60 -8.43 30.45 11.05
CA ASN A 60 -9.21 29.48 10.27
C ASN A 60 -8.50 29.10 8.97
N GLY A 61 -7.77 30.04 8.34
CA GLY A 61 -6.91 29.77 7.21
C GLY A 61 -5.79 28.78 7.56
N ALA A 62 -5.13 28.96 8.71
CA ALA A 62 -4.05 28.08 9.17
C ALA A 62 -4.57 26.67 9.51
N VAL A 63 -5.73 26.59 10.18
CA VAL A 63 -6.46 25.33 10.40
C VAL A 63 -6.77 24.64 9.08
N SER A 64 -7.22 25.40 8.08
CA SER A 64 -7.53 24.85 6.75
C SER A 64 -6.30 24.27 6.04
N LEU A 65 -5.12 24.88 6.18
CA LEU A 65 -3.88 24.34 5.60
C LEU A 65 -3.60 22.91 6.10
N TRP A 66 -3.64 22.70 7.42
CA TRP A 66 -3.40 21.38 8.01
C TRP A 66 -4.56 20.40 7.77
N ASN A 67 -5.82 20.87 7.86
CA ASN A 67 -6.99 20.01 7.69
C ASN A 67 -7.16 19.52 6.24
N ASN A 68 -6.75 20.31 5.25
CA ASN A 68 -6.81 19.96 3.84
C ASN A 68 -5.73 18.96 3.42
N VAL A 69 -4.77 18.63 4.28
CA VAL A 69 -3.83 17.55 4.00
C VAL A 69 -4.59 16.21 3.92
N PRO A 70 -4.56 15.51 2.77
CA PRO A 70 -5.31 14.29 2.59
C PRO A 70 -4.69 13.13 3.37
N ASN A 71 -5.51 12.13 3.69
CA ASN A 71 -5.09 10.88 4.30
C ASN A 71 -4.38 11.03 5.66
N THR A 72 -4.78 12.04 6.43
CA THR A 72 -4.34 12.23 7.83
C THR A 72 -5.48 12.03 8.80
N ARG A 73 -5.19 11.41 9.95
CA ARG A 73 -6.18 11.22 11.03
C ARG A 73 -6.38 12.48 11.86
N LEU A 74 -5.33 13.29 12.01
CA LEU A 74 -5.31 14.41 12.94
C LEU A 74 -5.88 15.65 12.23
N LYS A 75 -6.83 16.31 12.88
CA LYS A 75 -7.43 17.57 12.42
C LYS A 75 -7.34 18.62 13.52
N PHE A 76 -7.44 19.88 13.14
CA PHE A 76 -7.55 21.01 14.05
C PHE A 76 -8.97 21.58 14.02
N SER A 77 -9.38 22.13 15.16
CA SER A 77 -10.59 22.94 15.28
C SER A 77 -10.33 24.05 16.29
N ILE A 78 -11.16 25.10 16.26
CA ILE A 78 -11.04 26.22 17.19
C ILE A 78 -12.29 26.35 18.05
N THR A 79 -12.12 26.95 19.23
CA THR A 79 -13.20 27.40 20.09
C THR A 79 -12.86 28.77 20.69
N THR A 80 -13.86 29.62 20.85
CA THR A 80 -13.76 30.88 21.62
C THR A 80 -14.47 30.77 22.97
N ASP A 81 -15.13 29.65 23.24
CA ASP A 81 -15.74 29.38 24.54
C ASP A 81 -14.67 28.90 25.52
N VAL A 82 -14.43 29.71 26.56
CA VAL A 82 -13.45 29.44 27.62
C VAL A 82 -13.74 28.17 28.42
N ASN A 83 -14.99 27.71 28.42
CA ASN A 83 -15.43 26.51 29.13
C ASN A 83 -15.41 25.26 28.24
N ALA A 84 -15.23 25.41 26.93
CA ALA A 84 -15.16 24.28 26.02
C ALA A 84 -13.89 23.45 26.29
N PRO A 85 -13.96 22.10 26.15
CA PRO A 85 -12.79 21.25 26.17
C PRO A 85 -11.76 21.72 25.11
N ARG A 86 -10.51 21.83 25.52
CA ARG A 86 -9.41 22.34 24.69
C ARG A 86 -8.12 21.57 24.97
N HIS A 87 -7.25 21.52 23.99
CA HIS A 87 -5.89 20.98 24.13
C HIS A 87 -4.85 22.10 24.17
N ILE A 88 -5.07 23.14 23.38
CA ILE A 88 -4.12 24.24 23.16
C ILE A 88 -4.79 25.55 23.54
N ILE A 89 -4.03 26.44 24.17
CA ILE A 89 -4.40 27.85 24.35
C ILE A 89 -3.56 28.69 23.40
N MET A 90 -4.21 29.52 22.59
CA MET A 90 -3.54 30.47 21.70
C MET A 90 -3.70 31.89 22.25
N ILE A 91 -2.58 32.54 22.56
CA ILE A 91 -2.55 33.88 23.17
C ILE A 91 -1.72 34.88 22.37
N SER A 92 -2.00 36.16 22.60
CA SER A 92 -1.11 37.25 22.18
C SER A 92 -0.03 37.47 23.24
N ALA A 93 1.23 37.61 22.82
CA ALA A 93 2.37 37.78 23.72
C ALA A 93 3.43 38.73 23.16
N PHE A 94 4.15 39.42 24.04
CA PHE A 94 5.35 40.17 23.66
C PHE A 94 6.53 39.21 23.56
N LEU A 95 6.97 38.93 22.33
CA LEU A 95 8.07 38.02 22.06
C LEU A 95 9.16 38.71 21.24
N ALA A 96 10.41 38.25 21.34
CA ALA A 96 11.48 38.71 20.46
C ALA A 96 11.31 38.18 19.01
N ASN A 97 10.60 37.07 18.84
CA ASN A 97 10.21 36.46 17.58
C ASN A 97 8.72 36.76 17.27
N CYS A 98 8.15 36.05 16.30
CA CYS A 98 6.79 36.31 15.80
C CYS A 98 5.76 35.32 16.30
N GLY A 99 6.23 34.18 16.78
CA GLY A 99 5.48 33.20 17.51
C GLY A 99 6.43 32.20 18.16
N ASP A 100 5.90 31.49 19.14
CA ASP A 100 6.47 30.25 19.63
C ASP A 100 5.34 29.32 20.06
N ALA A 101 5.67 28.05 20.26
CA ALA A 101 4.72 27.04 20.63
C ALA A 101 5.40 25.90 21.39
N TYR A 102 4.65 25.29 22.29
CA TYR A 102 5.15 24.14 23.05
C TYR A 102 5.11 22.87 22.20
N PHE A 103 6.01 21.94 22.48
CA PHE A 103 6.05 20.63 21.85
C PHE A 103 5.05 19.65 22.51
N PRO A 104 4.67 18.57 21.81
CA PRO A 104 3.86 17.49 22.40
C PRO A 104 4.58 16.83 23.57
N VAL A 105 3.82 16.49 24.62
CA VAL A 105 4.30 15.75 25.79
C VAL A 105 3.30 14.67 26.16
N ASN A 106 3.76 13.45 26.44
CA ASN A 106 2.91 12.31 26.86
C ASN A 106 1.73 12.01 25.92
N GLY A 107 1.90 12.21 24.62
CA GLY A 107 0.84 11.98 23.63
C GLY A 107 -0.22 13.08 23.53
N LEU A 108 -0.08 14.17 24.28
CA LEU A 108 -0.92 15.36 24.14
C LEU A 108 -0.26 16.37 23.20
N PRO A 109 -1.04 17.17 22.44
CA PRO A 109 -0.51 18.33 21.71
C PRO A 109 0.19 19.30 22.65
N GLY A 110 1.10 20.11 22.11
CA GLY A 110 1.69 21.23 22.82
C GLY A 110 0.63 22.19 23.32
N SER A 111 0.64 22.50 24.62
CA SER A 111 -0.50 23.14 25.29
C SER A 111 -0.64 24.65 25.03
N MET A 112 0.35 25.27 24.38
CA MET A 112 0.41 26.71 24.20
C MET A 112 0.91 27.09 22.82
N ILE A 113 0.27 28.11 22.24
CA ILE A 113 0.78 28.90 21.11
C ILE A 113 0.79 30.36 21.55
N ARG A 114 1.93 31.03 21.43
CA ARG A 114 2.06 32.46 21.72
C ARG A 114 2.42 33.18 20.43
N ILE A 115 1.68 34.23 20.12
CA ILE A 115 1.89 35.01 18.89
C ILE A 115 2.19 36.46 19.25
N ASN A 116 3.21 37.01 18.60
CA ASN A 116 3.48 38.44 18.71
C ASN A 116 2.58 39.23 17.75
N THR A 117 1.42 39.65 18.24
CA THR A 117 0.42 40.34 17.41
C THR A 117 0.81 41.76 17.00
N MET A 118 1.83 42.38 17.62
CA MET A 118 2.41 43.61 17.08
C MET A 118 3.16 43.36 15.76
N GLN A 119 3.84 42.23 15.64
CA GLN A 119 4.56 41.87 14.41
C GLN A 119 3.61 41.57 13.25
N PHE A 120 2.32 41.32 13.54
CA PHE A 120 1.27 41.14 12.54
C PHE A 120 0.74 42.47 11.98
N ALA A 121 0.95 43.60 12.67
CA ALA A 121 0.48 44.90 12.20
C ALA A 121 1.11 45.24 10.84
N GLY A 122 0.27 45.57 9.85
CA GLY A 122 0.71 45.89 8.48
C GLY A 122 1.13 44.70 7.61
N ARG A 123 0.95 43.45 8.08
CA ARG A 123 1.25 42.23 7.31
C ARG A 123 0.04 41.75 6.52
N THR A 124 0.30 41.05 5.42
CA THR A 124 -0.77 40.45 4.62
C THR A 124 -1.43 39.30 5.37
N PHE A 125 -2.66 38.98 4.97
CA PHE A 125 -3.38 37.80 5.47
C PHE A 125 -2.52 36.53 5.40
N GLU A 126 -1.86 36.31 4.26
CA GLU A 126 -1.02 35.14 3.99
C GLU A 126 0.19 35.03 4.92
N GLN A 127 0.84 36.17 5.24
CA GLN A 127 1.98 36.21 6.16
C GLN A 127 1.58 35.85 7.60
N LYS A 128 0.45 36.38 8.07
CA LYS A 128 -0.07 36.08 9.41
C LYS A 128 -0.53 34.62 9.50
N ARG A 129 -1.28 34.15 8.49
CA ARG A 129 -1.72 32.75 8.37
C ARG A 129 -0.53 31.79 8.43
N ARG A 130 0.56 32.12 7.72
CA ARG A 130 1.80 31.34 7.76
C ARG A 130 2.31 31.17 9.19
N THR A 131 2.52 32.27 9.91
CA THR A 131 3.08 32.21 11.26
C THR A 131 2.21 31.35 12.18
N ILE A 132 0.89 31.53 12.13
CA ILE A 132 -0.03 30.70 12.91
C ILE A 132 0.09 29.21 12.53
N ALA A 133 0.14 28.90 11.24
CA ALA A 133 0.28 27.51 10.76
C ALA A 133 1.62 26.88 11.15
N HIS A 134 2.71 27.66 11.16
CA HIS A 134 4.03 27.26 11.62
C HIS A 134 4.00 26.87 13.10
N GLU A 135 3.46 27.74 13.96
CA GLU A 135 3.36 27.44 15.39
C GLU A 135 2.45 26.23 15.66
N MET A 136 1.36 26.07 14.91
CA MET A 136 0.54 24.86 14.98
C MET A 136 1.34 23.59 14.66
N GLY A 137 2.29 23.65 13.73
CA GLY A 137 3.20 22.55 13.40
C GLY A 137 4.05 22.11 14.60
N HIS A 138 4.56 23.05 15.39
CA HIS A 138 5.29 22.74 16.62
C HIS A 138 4.43 22.01 17.65
N THR A 139 3.16 22.40 17.81
CA THR A 139 2.24 21.75 18.76
C THR A 139 1.90 20.30 18.42
N ILE A 140 2.23 19.85 17.20
CA ILE A 140 2.10 18.46 16.74
C ILE A 140 3.47 17.82 16.47
N GLY A 141 4.55 18.41 16.99
CA GLY A 141 5.86 17.79 17.04
C GLY A 141 6.69 17.93 15.76
N LEU A 142 6.32 18.81 14.83
CA LEU A 142 7.22 19.23 13.76
C LEU A 142 8.23 20.23 14.34
N MET A 143 9.49 20.14 13.91
CA MET A 143 10.55 21.09 14.26
C MET A 143 10.94 21.89 13.03
N HIS A 144 11.85 22.86 13.21
CA HIS A 144 12.36 23.63 12.09
C HIS A 144 13.08 22.76 11.05
N THR A 145 12.68 22.89 9.79
CA THR A 145 13.17 22.06 8.66
C THR A 145 14.67 22.21 8.40
N GLU A 146 15.23 23.39 8.69
CA GLU A 146 16.65 23.66 8.57
C GLU A 146 17.49 23.15 9.76
N MET A 147 16.89 22.44 10.71
CA MET A 147 17.61 21.85 11.84
C MET A 147 18.31 20.52 11.45
N SER A 148 19.50 20.25 12.01
CA SER A 148 20.18 18.95 11.81
C SER A 148 19.37 17.92 12.54
N ALA A 149 19.40 16.69 12.05
CA ALA A 149 19.15 15.51 12.88
C ALA A 149 20.05 15.50 14.13
N GLY A 150 19.53 14.99 15.26
CA GLY A 150 20.28 14.71 16.48
C GLY A 150 20.57 15.91 17.39
N ILE A 151 19.98 17.08 17.12
CA ILE A 151 20.08 18.25 18.00
C ILE A 151 19.14 18.05 19.17
N ILE A 152 19.70 18.12 20.38
CA ILE A 152 18.95 18.19 21.62
C ILE A 152 18.61 19.66 21.86
N THR A 153 17.33 19.95 22.01
CA THR A 153 16.82 21.28 22.30
C THR A 153 15.64 21.19 23.26
N ALA A 154 15.09 22.33 23.66
CA ALA A 154 13.85 22.39 24.39
C ALA A 154 13.00 23.53 23.84
N ASP A 155 11.68 23.38 23.94
CA ASP A 155 10.78 24.52 23.77
C ASP A 155 10.91 25.51 24.95
N GLU A 156 10.15 26.59 24.90
CA GLU A 156 10.13 27.65 25.90
C GLU A 156 9.51 27.23 27.24
N ASN A 157 8.86 26.06 27.30
CA ASN A 157 8.41 25.42 28.53
C ASN A 157 9.47 24.47 29.13
N GLY A 158 10.62 24.33 28.47
CA GLY A 158 11.69 23.40 28.86
C GLY A 158 11.40 21.95 28.48
N SER A 159 10.41 21.68 27.61
CA SER A 159 10.11 20.33 27.14
C SER A 159 11.26 19.85 26.23
N PRO A 160 12.02 18.79 26.60
CA PRO A 160 13.15 18.35 25.81
C PRO A 160 12.67 17.70 24.50
N ALA A 161 13.38 17.99 23.42
CA ALA A 161 13.17 17.39 22.10
C ALA A 161 14.50 17.00 21.48
N VAL A 162 14.48 15.93 20.69
CA VAL A 162 15.61 15.53 19.85
C VAL A 162 15.14 15.60 18.40
N SER A 163 15.77 16.44 17.60
CA SER A 163 15.42 16.59 16.19
C SER A 163 15.66 15.26 15.45
N THR A 164 14.57 14.57 15.17
CA THR A 164 14.57 13.24 14.58
C THR A 164 14.10 13.33 13.14
N PRO A 165 14.89 12.88 12.14
CA PRO A 165 14.46 12.89 10.75
C PRO A 165 13.14 12.16 10.56
N ILE A 166 12.24 12.78 9.79
CA ILE A 166 10.96 12.17 9.43
C ILE A 166 11.17 11.36 8.14
N PRO A 167 10.97 10.03 8.17
CA PRO A 167 11.20 9.17 7.01
C PRO A 167 10.41 9.60 5.78
N GLY A 168 11.04 9.44 4.61
CA GLY A 168 10.44 9.77 3.32
C GLY A 168 10.61 11.23 2.89
N THR A 169 11.03 12.13 3.78
CA THR A 169 11.31 13.53 3.42
C THR A 169 12.76 13.69 2.95
N PRO A 170 13.02 14.53 1.93
CA PRO A 170 14.33 14.65 1.33
C PRO A 170 15.26 15.37 2.26
N ALA A 171 16.53 15.38 1.88
CA ALA A 171 17.50 16.18 2.57
C ALA A 171 17.49 17.66 2.13
N THR A 172 16.36 18.39 1.95
CA THR A 172 16.27 19.87 1.66
C THR A 172 14.82 20.28 1.42
N ASP A 173 14.37 21.35 2.08
CA ASP A 173 13.07 21.96 1.77
C ASP A 173 13.01 23.45 2.13
N ASN A 174 13.54 24.27 1.21
CA ASN A 174 13.54 25.74 1.34
C ASN A 174 12.14 26.36 1.26
N THR A 175 11.14 25.58 0.84
CA THR A 175 9.74 26.00 0.71
C THR A 175 8.88 25.53 1.87
N SER A 176 9.44 24.85 2.85
CA SER A 176 8.73 24.41 4.05
C SER A 176 8.18 25.60 4.82
N ILE A 177 6.93 25.48 5.27
CA ILE A 177 6.33 26.41 6.23
C ILE A 177 7.04 26.34 7.57
N MET A 178 7.67 25.20 7.89
CA MET A 178 8.40 24.94 9.13
C MET A 178 9.82 25.50 9.10
N ASN A 179 10.26 26.20 8.04
CA ASN A 179 11.54 26.90 8.09
C ASN A 179 11.52 28.03 9.16
N GLY A 180 12.50 28.02 10.05
CA GLY A 180 12.68 29.01 11.11
C GLY A 180 13.28 30.33 10.61
N GLY A 181 13.21 31.37 11.43
CA GLY A 181 13.78 32.70 11.13
C GLY A 181 13.05 33.49 10.03
N GLN A 182 11.95 32.97 9.49
CA GLN A 182 11.18 33.56 8.39
C GLN A 182 9.95 34.33 8.89
N CYS A 183 10.09 35.08 9.99
CA CYS A 183 8.99 35.89 10.48
C CYS A 183 8.45 36.80 9.36
N ASN A 184 7.13 36.75 9.13
CA ASN A 184 6.45 37.55 8.12
C ASN A 184 7.03 37.44 6.69
N SER A 185 7.79 36.39 6.41
CA SER A 185 8.45 36.10 5.14
C SER A 185 8.42 34.60 4.88
N GLY A 186 8.86 34.15 3.71
CA GLY A 186 8.88 32.72 3.37
C GLY A 186 7.54 32.16 2.88
N ALA A 187 7.42 30.83 2.89
CA ALA A 187 6.32 30.11 2.25
C ALA A 187 4.98 30.31 2.97
N THR A 188 3.91 30.60 2.25
CA THR A 188 2.57 30.86 2.83
C THR A 188 1.63 29.65 2.77
N VAL A 189 2.11 28.54 2.23
CA VAL A 189 1.41 27.26 2.09
C VAL A 189 2.34 26.12 2.50
N LEU A 190 1.76 24.96 2.80
CA LEU A 190 2.52 23.74 3.08
C LEU A 190 3.30 23.30 1.83
N SER A 191 4.58 22.98 1.99
CA SER A 191 5.36 22.33 0.96
C SER A 191 4.89 20.87 0.75
N ALA A 192 5.36 20.25 -0.33
CA ALA A 192 5.14 18.81 -0.55
C ALA A 192 5.67 17.96 0.62
N TYR A 193 6.74 18.40 1.28
CA TYR A 193 7.37 17.64 2.36
C TYR A 193 6.80 17.97 3.74
N ASP A 194 6.23 19.15 3.95
CA ASP A 194 5.38 19.42 5.12
C ASP A 194 4.16 18.47 5.10
N ILE A 195 3.53 18.33 3.93
CA ILE A 195 2.42 17.41 3.69
C ILE A 195 2.85 15.97 3.97
N GLN A 196 3.97 15.54 3.40
CA GLN A 196 4.48 14.18 3.58
C GLN A 196 4.86 13.89 5.04
N ALA A 197 5.49 14.84 5.74
CA ALA A 197 5.83 14.72 7.14
C ALA A 197 4.56 14.57 8.00
N PHE A 198 3.55 15.39 7.73
CA PHE A 198 2.28 15.31 8.44
C PHE A 198 1.54 13.98 8.18
N GLN A 199 1.55 13.49 6.93
CA GLN A 199 1.02 12.17 6.56
C GLN A 199 1.78 11.01 7.22
N TYR A 200 3.10 11.14 7.37
CA TYR A 200 3.91 10.13 8.04
C TYR A 200 3.61 10.07 9.53
N LEU A 201 3.52 11.23 10.21
CA LEU A 201 3.31 11.30 11.65
C LEU A 201 1.87 10.98 12.05
N TYR A 202 0.90 11.39 11.24
CA TYR A 202 -0.53 11.30 11.54
C TYR A 202 -1.34 10.62 10.42
N PRO A 203 -0.94 9.42 9.97
CA PRO A 203 -1.63 8.72 8.89
C PRO A 203 -3.09 8.42 9.26
N ALA A 204 -4.00 8.54 8.29
CA ALA A 204 -5.36 8.04 8.43
C ALA A 204 -5.35 6.51 8.66
N PRO A 205 -6.34 5.96 9.38
CA PRO A 205 -6.54 4.51 9.42
C PRO A 205 -6.67 3.95 8.00
N LEU A 206 -6.06 2.80 7.76
CA LEU A 206 -6.23 2.10 6.49
C LEU A 206 -7.70 1.67 6.35
N PRO A 207 -8.34 1.91 5.20
CA PRO A 207 -9.66 1.36 4.94
C PRO A 207 -9.59 -0.18 4.87
N PRO A 208 -10.70 -0.89 5.11
CA PRO A 208 -10.77 -2.32 4.84
C PRO A 208 -10.37 -2.59 3.38
N ALA A 209 -9.40 -3.49 3.21
CA ALA A 209 -8.93 -3.91 1.90
C ALA A 209 -8.98 -5.44 1.80
N THR A 210 -9.09 -5.93 0.57
CA THR A 210 -8.99 -7.35 0.24
C THR A 210 -7.96 -7.52 -0.86
N ILE A 211 -7.22 -8.63 -0.82
CA ILE A 211 -6.32 -8.96 -1.92
C ILE A 211 -7.19 -9.35 -3.13
N SER A 212 -6.91 -8.73 -4.26
CA SER A 212 -7.48 -9.06 -5.57
C SER A 212 -6.41 -9.68 -6.45
N GLY A 213 -6.70 -10.84 -7.02
CA GLY A 213 -5.82 -11.61 -7.91
C GLY A 213 -6.38 -13.01 -8.14
N PRO A 214 -5.78 -13.81 -9.03
CA PRO A 214 -6.22 -15.17 -9.28
C PRO A 214 -5.98 -16.06 -8.06
N ARG A 215 -6.87 -17.02 -7.81
CA ARG A 215 -6.67 -18.03 -6.75
C ARG A 215 -5.70 -19.11 -7.22
N TYR A 216 -5.72 -19.43 -8.50
CA TYR A 216 -4.84 -20.40 -9.15
C TYR A 216 -3.90 -19.69 -10.10
N VAL A 217 -2.58 -19.88 -9.96
CA VAL A 217 -1.58 -19.28 -10.83
C VAL A 217 -1.16 -20.29 -11.88
N CYS A 218 -1.71 -20.16 -13.09
CA CYS A 218 -1.33 -21.02 -14.20
C CYS A 218 0.11 -20.76 -14.67
N SER A 219 0.38 -19.57 -15.21
CA SER A 219 1.71 -19.12 -15.64
C SER A 219 2.15 -17.93 -14.79
N SER A 220 1.33 -16.89 -14.72
CA SER A 220 1.50 -15.75 -13.85
C SER A 220 0.17 -15.17 -13.40
N GLY A 221 0.20 -14.38 -12.32
CA GLY A 221 -0.95 -13.67 -11.79
C GLY A 221 -0.53 -12.35 -11.17
N VAL A 222 -1.33 -11.30 -11.36
CA VAL A 222 -1.10 -9.99 -10.75
C VAL A 222 -2.04 -9.82 -9.55
N TYR A 223 -1.46 -9.37 -8.44
CA TYR A 223 -2.14 -9.16 -7.17
C TYR A 223 -2.06 -7.71 -6.75
N SER A 224 -3.12 -7.24 -6.12
CA SER A 224 -3.23 -5.87 -5.64
C SER A 224 -4.15 -5.78 -4.43
N LEU A 225 -4.05 -4.69 -3.67
CA LEU A 225 -4.99 -4.32 -2.63
C LEU A 225 -5.79 -3.11 -3.11
N SER A 226 -7.09 -3.13 -2.88
CA SER A 226 -7.96 -1.98 -3.13
C SER A 226 -7.80 -0.92 -2.04
N ASN A 227 -7.97 0.36 -2.39
CA ASN A 227 -8.05 1.49 -1.45
C ASN A 227 -6.80 1.73 -0.59
N ILE A 228 -5.62 1.28 -1.04
CA ILE A 228 -4.37 1.57 -0.36
C ILE A 228 -3.84 2.93 -0.78
N PRO A 229 -3.49 3.84 0.17
CA PRO A 229 -2.90 5.13 -0.18
C PRO A 229 -1.58 4.99 -0.94
N SER A 230 -1.30 5.89 -1.88
CA SER A 230 -0.10 5.83 -2.73
C SER A 230 1.23 5.93 -1.96
N TYR A 231 1.22 6.52 -0.78
CA TYR A 231 2.39 6.64 0.10
C TYR A 231 2.59 5.41 1.01
N ALA A 232 1.67 4.43 0.98
CA ALA A 232 1.81 3.20 1.75
C ALA A 232 2.88 2.29 1.12
N THR A 233 3.62 1.58 1.97
CA THR A 233 4.51 0.50 1.52
C THR A 233 3.78 -0.81 1.65
N VAL A 234 3.73 -1.60 0.57
CA VAL A 234 3.16 -2.95 0.57
C VAL A 234 4.28 -3.95 0.31
N VAL A 235 4.45 -4.89 1.24
CA VAL A 235 5.40 -6.00 1.11
C VAL A 235 4.61 -7.29 1.04
N TRP A 236 4.79 -8.02 -0.05
CA TRP A 236 4.11 -9.29 -0.27
C TRP A 236 5.01 -10.47 0.13
N SER A 237 4.42 -11.52 0.69
CA SER A 237 5.16 -12.73 1.05
C SER A 237 4.30 -13.98 0.95
N THR A 238 4.98 -15.11 0.78
CA THR A 238 4.45 -16.46 0.96
C THR A 238 5.35 -17.21 1.94
N PRO A 239 4.88 -18.29 2.58
CA PRO A 239 5.74 -19.23 3.28
C PRO A 239 6.95 -19.65 2.42
N SER A 240 8.10 -19.81 3.05
CA SER A 240 9.37 -20.12 2.37
C SER A 240 9.32 -21.42 1.56
N SER A 241 8.49 -22.38 1.95
CA SER A 241 8.24 -23.61 1.17
C SER A 241 7.65 -23.33 -0.22
N ALA A 242 6.85 -22.28 -0.37
CA ALA A 242 6.22 -21.91 -1.63
C ALA A 242 7.13 -21.08 -2.54
N GLY A 243 8.14 -20.41 -1.99
CA GLY A 243 9.00 -19.47 -2.72
C GLY A 243 9.83 -20.10 -3.84
N SER A 244 9.94 -21.43 -3.91
CA SER A 244 10.57 -22.14 -5.03
C SER A 244 9.64 -22.28 -6.25
N VAL A 245 8.34 -22.45 -6.01
CA VAL A 245 7.32 -22.71 -7.05
C VAL A 245 6.61 -21.43 -7.47
N LEU A 246 6.21 -20.60 -6.49
CA LEU A 246 5.54 -19.32 -6.69
C LEU A 246 6.55 -18.19 -6.48
N GLN A 247 7.13 -17.71 -7.57
CA GLN A 247 8.14 -16.64 -7.54
C GLN A 247 7.45 -15.28 -7.46
N LEU A 248 7.78 -14.51 -6.42
CA LEU A 248 7.19 -13.19 -6.18
C LEU A 248 8.06 -12.09 -6.80
N SER A 249 7.44 -11.23 -7.60
CA SER A 249 8.05 -10.02 -8.16
C SER A 249 7.34 -8.79 -7.60
N GLN A 250 7.95 -8.17 -6.59
CA GLN A 250 7.41 -7.02 -5.87
C GLN A 250 7.35 -5.78 -6.77
N ASN A 251 6.35 -4.93 -6.59
CA ASN A 251 6.16 -3.68 -7.34
C ASN A 251 6.06 -3.89 -8.85
N GLN A 252 5.48 -5.03 -9.27
CA GLN A 252 5.22 -5.36 -10.66
C GLN A 252 3.72 -5.62 -10.84
N PRO A 253 3.08 -5.10 -11.92
CA PRO A 253 3.64 -4.24 -12.97
C PRO A 253 3.82 -2.77 -12.56
N SER A 254 3.43 -2.40 -11.34
CA SER A 254 3.52 -1.04 -10.81
C SER A 254 3.80 -1.09 -9.30
N PRO A 255 4.18 0.04 -8.66
CA PRO A 255 4.32 0.10 -7.20
C PRO A 255 3.12 -0.47 -6.46
N GLN A 256 3.37 -1.10 -5.31
CA GLN A 256 2.39 -1.76 -4.42
C GLN A 256 1.72 -3.02 -4.97
N LYS A 257 1.91 -3.35 -6.26
CA LYS A 257 1.40 -4.59 -6.86
C LYS A 257 2.42 -5.72 -6.77
N LEU A 258 1.94 -6.94 -6.96
CA LEU A 258 2.75 -8.14 -7.01
C LEU A 258 2.44 -8.93 -8.27
N THR A 259 3.48 -9.37 -8.97
CA THR A 259 3.35 -10.46 -9.94
C THR A 259 3.86 -11.74 -9.31
N ILE A 260 3.04 -12.80 -9.32
CA ILE A 260 3.49 -14.15 -8.99
C ILE A 260 3.65 -14.92 -10.30
N THR A 261 4.80 -15.59 -10.47
CA THR A 261 5.06 -16.50 -11.58
C THR A 261 5.16 -17.94 -11.07
N ASN A 262 4.50 -18.86 -11.77
CA ASN A 262 4.51 -20.28 -11.44
C ASN A 262 5.63 -21.02 -12.20
N GLN A 263 6.48 -21.76 -11.47
CA GLN A 263 7.53 -22.61 -12.04
C GLN A 263 7.05 -24.04 -12.36
N GLY A 264 5.89 -24.46 -11.85
CA GLY A 264 5.22 -25.71 -12.24
C GLY A 264 5.89 -27.00 -11.75
N TRP A 265 6.84 -26.96 -10.82
CA TRP A 265 7.62 -28.13 -10.40
C TRP A 265 6.79 -29.18 -9.65
N TYR A 266 5.89 -28.74 -8.77
CA TYR A 266 4.97 -29.59 -8.01
C TYR A 266 3.76 -28.77 -7.56
N GLN A 267 2.70 -29.46 -7.14
CA GLN A 267 1.46 -28.81 -6.68
C GLN A 267 1.64 -28.24 -5.26
N ILE A 268 1.21 -27.00 -5.07
CA ILE A 268 1.22 -26.34 -3.77
C ILE A 268 0.02 -25.40 -3.61
N THR A 269 -0.58 -25.44 -2.41
CA THR A 269 -1.54 -24.46 -1.91
C THR A 269 -0.89 -23.76 -0.73
N THR A 270 -0.90 -22.42 -0.72
CA THR A 270 -0.29 -21.62 0.32
C THR A 270 -1.09 -20.34 0.59
N THR A 271 -0.64 -19.56 1.58
CA THR A 271 -1.23 -18.27 1.93
C THR A 271 -0.36 -17.16 1.38
N LEU A 272 -0.91 -16.33 0.50
CA LEU A 272 -0.32 -15.05 0.13
C LEU A 272 -0.63 -14.02 1.21
N THR A 273 0.39 -13.33 1.71
CA THR A 273 0.26 -12.27 2.70
C THR A 273 0.71 -10.94 2.10
N ALA A 274 -0.06 -9.89 2.32
CA ALA A 274 0.31 -8.51 2.02
C ALA A 274 0.41 -7.73 3.34
N THR A 275 1.61 -7.24 3.65
CA THR A 275 1.85 -6.39 4.82
C THR A 275 1.90 -4.94 4.37
N VAL A 276 1.00 -4.11 4.89
CA VAL A 276 0.87 -2.70 4.56
C VAL A 276 1.36 -1.86 5.72
N THR A 277 2.29 -0.94 5.44
CA THR A 277 2.79 0.04 6.40
C THR A 277 2.44 1.45 5.92
N THR A 278 1.87 2.27 6.81
CA THR A 278 1.53 3.68 6.52
C THR A 278 2.11 4.60 7.59
N GLY A 279 3.15 5.35 7.24
CA GLY A 279 3.77 6.28 8.18
C GLY A 279 4.20 5.61 9.49
N SER A 280 3.75 6.18 10.60
CA SER A 280 3.95 5.69 11.97
C SER A 280 2.95 4.62 12.45
N ASN A 281 1.93 4.26 11.64
CA ASN A 281 0.97 3.23 12.04
C ASN A 281 1.62 1.85 12.14
N PRO A 282 1.15 0.99 13.07
CA PRO A 282 1.50 -0.43 13.07
C PRO A 282 1.18 -1.09 11.72
N PRO A 283 2.01 -2.04 11.25
CA PRO A 283 1.73 -2.77 10.02
C PRO A 283 0.41 -3.55 10.09
N VAL A 284 -0.36 -3.54 9.01
CA VAL A 284 -1.61 -4.30 8.86
C VAL A 284 -1.40 -5.41 7.83
N THR A 285 -1.88 -6.62 8.11
CA THR A 285 -1.72 -7.77 7.22
C THR A 285 -3.04 -8.20 6.60
N TYR A 286 -2.99 -8.52 5.32
CA TYR A 286 -4.08 -9.12 4.55
C TYR A 286 -3.62 -10.46 4.01
N SER A 287 -4.52 -11.44 3.91
CA SER A 287 -4.17 -12.77 3.42
C SER A 287 -5.23 -13.37 2.51
N MET A 288 -4.77 -14.20 1.57
CA MET A 288 -5.65 -15.02 0.71
C MET A 288 -4.98 -16.35 0.36
N PRO A 289 -5.75 -17.42 0.10
CA PRO A 289 -5.18 -18.66 -0.42
C PRO A 289 -4.77 -18.48 -1.89
N VAL A 290 -3.59 -18.98 -2.23
CA VAL A 290 -3.09 -19.08 -3.61
C VAL A 290 -2.57 -20.48 -3.85
N SER A 291 -2.87 -21.04 -5.02
CA SER A 291 -2.31 -22.32 -5.45
C SER A 291 -1.63 -22.16 -6.79
N ASN A 292 -0.58 -22.94 -7.06
CA ASN A 292 -0.15 -23.07 -8.43
C ASN A 292 -1.09 -24.02 -9.18
N ASP A 293 -1.16 -23.87 -10.50
CA ASP A 293 -1.87 -24.80 -11.35
C ASP A 293 -1.05 -25.08 -12.61
N ALA A 294 -1.26 -26.24 -13.22
CA ALA A 294 -0.56 -26.63 -14.43
C ALA A 294 -1.56 -27.06 -15.50
N PRO A 295 -1.21 -26.87 -16.79
CA PRO A 295 -1.91 -27.54 -17.87
C PRO A 295 -1.93 -29.05 -17.62
N VAL A 296 -2.94 -29.73 -18.15
CA VAL A 296 -3.02 -31.18 -18.06
C VAL A 296 -1.87 -31.79 -18.86
N ASN A 297 -0.95 -32.42 -18.13
CA ASN A 297 0.17 -33.20 -18.69
C ASN A 297 -0.35 -34.44 -19.44
N SER A 298 0.55 -35.12 -20.15
CA SER A 298 0.26 -36.35 -20.90
C SER A 298 -0.53 -37.38 -20.07
N LYS A 299 -1.63 -37.87 -20.63
CA LYS A 299 -2.52 -38.86 -20.03
C LYS A 299 -2.54 -40.15 -20.85
N PRO A 300 -2.58 -41.33 -20.23
CA PRO A 300 -2.70 -42.57 -20.97
C PRO A 300 -4.12 -42.72 -21.53
N TYR A 301 -4.22 -43.33 -22.71
CA TYR A 301 -5.49 -43.72 -23.32
C TYR A 301 -5.43 -45.16 -23.82
N ASN A 302 -6.59 -45.81 -23.84
CA ASN A 302 -6.82 -47.11 -24.43
C ASN A 302 -8.01 -47.03 -25.38
N GLN A 303 -7.93 -47.71 -26.51
CA GLN A 303 -9.03 -47.95 -27.43
C GLN A 303 -9.24 -49.46 -27.56
N SER A 304 -10.46 -49.92 -27.31
CA SER A 304 -10.83 -51.33 -27.45
C SER A 304 -10.87 -51.75 -28.92
N ALA A 305 -10.50 -53.00 -29.21
CA ALA A 305 -10.75 -53.59 -30.52
C ALA A 305 -12.25 -53.57 -30.82
N CYS A 306 -12.63 -53.29 -32.07
CA CYS A 306 -14.03 -53.28 -32.48
C CYS A 306 -14.20 -53.59 -33.95
N THR A 307 -15.40 -54.03 -34.34
CA THR A 307 -15.82 -54.07 -35.73
C THR A 307 -16.81 -52.93 -35.97
N TYR A 308 -16.51 -52.06 -36.93
CA TYR A 308 -17.35 -50.93 -37.27
C TYR A 308 -17.47 -50.83 -38.80
N LEU A 309 -18.70 -50.78 -39.32
CA LEU A 309 -18.99 -50.79 -40.76
C LEU A 309 -18.26 -51.92 -41.54
N ASN A 310 -18.25 -53.13 -40.97
CA ASN A 310 -17.57 -54.32 -41.52
C ASN A 310 -16.04 -54.26 -41.56
N VAL A 311 -15.41 -53.24 -40.97
CA VAL A 311 -13.96 -53.14 -40.82
C VAL A 311 -13.57 -53.53 -39.41
N SER A 312 -12.60 -54.45 -39.27
CA SER A 312 -12.07 -54.86 -37.97
C SER A 312 -10.88 -53.99 -37.58
N HIS A 313 -10.97 -53.30 -36.45
CA HIS A 313 -9.91 -52.46 -35.91
C HIS A 313 -9.28 -53.12 -34.67
N PRO A 314 -7.94 -53.20 -34.60
CA PRO A 314 -7.25 -53.74 -33.43
C PRO A 314 -7.36 -52.78 -32.23
N ALA A 315 -7.16 -53.32 -31.03
CA ALA A 315 -6.99 -52.48 -29.85
C ALA A 315 -5.69 -51.68 -29.94
N GLN A 316 -5.69 -50.48 -29.38
CA GLN A 316 -4.48 -49.65 -29.28
C GLN A 316 -4.46 -48.87 -27.96
N SER A 317 -3.26 -48.42 -27.58
CA SER A 317 -3.04 -47.63 -26.38
C SER A 317 -1.90 -46.66 -26.60
N GLY A 318 -1.87 -45.57 -25.84
CA GLY A 318 -0.78 -44.62 -25.89
C GLY A 318 -0.96 -43.48 -24.91
N THR A 319 -0.34 -42.35 -25.20
CA THR A 319 -0.49 -41.12 -24.42
C THR A 319 -1.11 -40.01 -25.29
N VAL A 320 -2.04 -39.26 -24.70
CA VAL A 320 -2.55 -38.00 -25.24
C VAL A 320 -1.91 -36.86 -24.46
N SER A 321 -1.38 -35.87 -25.15
CA SER A 321 -0.77 -34.69 -24.53
C SER A 321 -1.57 -33.45 -24.92
N ALA A 322 -1.60 -32.46 -24.02
CA ALA A 322 -2.12 -31.16 -24.40
C ALA A 322 -1.32 -30.61 -25.59
N ASN A 323 -2.01 -30.00 -26.56
CA ASN A 323 -1.42 -29.41 -27.78
C ASN A 323 -0.79 -30.42 -28.77
N SER A 324 -1.02 -31.72 -28.63
CA SER A 324 -0.73 -32.71 -29.67
C SER A 324 -2.01 -33.31 -30.25
N THR A 325 -1.90 -33.91 -31.44
CA THR A 325 -3.00 -34.66 -32.05
C THR A 325 -2.78 -36.15 -31.85
N THR A 326 -3.76 -36.82 -31.26
CA THR A 326 -3.78 -38.29 -31.11
C THR A 326 -4.68 -38.89 -32.17
N PHE A 327 -4.20 -39.91 -32.89
CA PHE A 327 -4.99 -40.61 -33.89
C PHE A 327 -5.64 -41.86 -33.27
N VAL A 328 -6.90 -42.10 -33.61
CA VAL A 328 -7.68 -43.26 -33.14
C VAL A 328 -8.50 -43.87 -34.29
N HIS A 329 -8.90 -45.14 -34.16
CA HIS A 329 -9.84 -45.74 -35.12
C HIS A 329 -11.25 -45.17 -34.93
N SER A 330 -11.96 -44.93 -36.03
CA SER A 330 -13.35 -44.48 -36.00
C SER A 330 -14.25 -45.60 -35.51
N GLY A 331 -15.35 -45.24 -34.84
CA GLY A 331 -16.36 -46.17 -34.32
C GLY A 331 -15.96 -46.92 -33.05
N CYS A 332 -14.67 -47.12 -32.78
CA CYS A 332 -14.21 -47.82 -31.57
C CYS A 332 -14.15 -46.90 -30.35
N SER A 333 -14.60 -47.44 -29.20
CA SER A 333 -14.60 -46.73 -27.92
C SER A 333 -13.18 -46.39 -27.45
N VAL A 334 -12.95 -45.13 -27.14
CA VAL A 334 -11.72 -44.60 -26.55
C VAL A 334 -11.96 -44.25 -25.09
N GLN A 335 -11.04 -44.64 -24.23
CA GLN A 335 -10.99 -44.31 -22.81
C GLN A 335 -9.69 -43.57 -22.50
N VAL A 336 -9.77 -42.38 -21.92
CA VAL A 336 -8.61 -41.60 -21.47
C VAL A 336 -8.63 -41.50 -19.95
N TYR A 337 -7.53 -41.83 -19.27
CA TYR A 337 -7.40 -41.60 -17.82
C TYR A 337 -7.18 -40.11 -17.54
N LEU A 338 -8.26 -39.40 -17.24
CA LEU A 338 -8.34 -37.97 -17.02
C LEU A 338 -9.03 -37.67 -15.69
N GLN A 339 -8.31 -37.87 -14.59
CA GLN A 339 -8.72 -37.34 -13.29
C GLN A 339 -8.49 -35.83 -13.27
N LEU A 340 -9.59 -35.07 -13.21
CA LEU A 340 -9.56 -33.63 -13.13
C LEU A 340 -9.61 -33.16 -11.66
N PRO A 341 -8.88 -32.09 -11.31
CA PRO A 341 -9.07 -31.42 -10.03
C PRO A 341 -10.45 -30.77 -9.99
N SER A 342 -10.95 -30.51 -8.77
CA SER A 342 -12.32 -30.03 -8.53
C SER A 342 -12.64 -28.66 -9.12
N ASN A 343 -11.63 -27.88 -9.52
CA ASN A 343 -11.76 -26.56 -10.15
C ASN A 343 -11.82 -26.62 -11.69
N LYS A 344 -11.76 -27.81 -12.30
CA LYS A 344 -11.79 -27.99 -13.77
C LYS A 344 -12.92 -28.88 -14.22
N LYS A 345 -13.40 -28.60 -15.43
CA LYS A 345 -14.37 -29.44 -16.16
C LYS A 345 -13.89 -29.67 -17.58
N ILE A 346 -14.45 -30.70 -18.22
CA ILE A 346 -14.25 -30.97 -19.63
C ILE A 346 -15.48 -30.55 -20.42
N VAL A 347 -15.27 -29.89 -21.55
CA VAL A 347 -16.31 -29.46 -22.49
C VAL A 347 -15.89 -29.82 -23.90
N LEU A 348 -16.86 -30.11 -24.76
CA LEU A 348 -16.60 -30.32 -26.17
C LEU A 348 -16.21 -28.98 -26.82
N GLY A 349 -15.08 -28.97 -27.54
CA GLY A 349 -14.56 -27.82 -28.26
C GLY A 349 -15.11 -27.71 -29.68
N THR A 350 -14.54 -26.78 -30.45
CA THR A 350 -14.86 -26.60 -31.87
C THR A 350 -14.23 -27.70 -32.72
N GLY A 351 -15.00 -28.32 -33.61
CA GLY A 351 -14.51 -29.38 -34.49
C GLY A 351 -15.60 -30.39 -34.83
N GLY A 352 -15.20 -31.65 -34.97
CA GLY A 352 -16.13 -32.75 -35.19
C GLY A 352 -16.93 -33.07 -33.92
N ILE A 353 -18.14 -33.60 -34.11
CA ILE A 353 -19.01 -34.07 -33.02
C ILE A 353 -18.78 -35.58 -32.84
N PRO A 354 -18.31 -36.05 -31.67
CA PRO A 354 -18.20 -37.48 -31.39
C PRO A 354 -19.56 -38.18 -31.49
N LEU A 355 -19.57 -39.47 -31.82
CA LEU A 355 -20.79 -40.29 -31.80
C LEU A 355 -21.44 -40.30 -30.42
N TYR A 356 -20.60 -40.37 -29.39
CA TYR A 356 -20.95 -40.13 -28.00
C TYR A 356 -19.70 -39.65 -27.27
N TRP A 357 -19.90 -38.99 -26.13
CA TRP A 357 -18.83 -38.77 -25.17
C TRP A 357 -19.41 -38.61 -23.75
N SER A 358 -18.62 -38.95 -22.74
CA SER A 358 -18.95 -38.71 -21.34
C SER A 358 -17.67 -38.62 -20.50
N HIS A 359 -17.72 -37.88 -19.39
CA HIS A 359 -16.66 -37.88 -18.39
C HIS A 359 -17.26 -38.34 -17.07
N SER A 360 -16.74 -39.45 -16.53
CA SER A 360 -17.24 -40.07 -15.31
C SER A 360 -16.06 -40.59 -14.49
N GLY A 361 -15.97 -40.15 -13.24
CA GLY A 361 -14.84 -40.44 -12.36
C GLY A 361 -13.52 -39.97 -12.99
N PRO A 362 -12.48 -40.83 -13.06
CA PRO A 362 -11.20 -40.47 -13.63
C PRO A 362 -11.13 -40.70 -15.16
N TYR A 363 -12.25 -40.93 -15.86
CA TYR A 363 -12.22 -41.34 -17.26
C TYR A 363 -13.07 -40.45 -18.17
N LEU A 364 -12.48 -40.09 -19.32
CA LEU A 364 -13.20 -39.58 -20.49
C LEU A 364 -13.43 -40.75 -21.47
N PHE A 365 -14.68 -40.96 -21.86
CA PHE A 365 -15.09 -41.95 -22.85
C PHE A 365 -15.66 -41.27 -24.08
N PHE A 366 -15.29 -41.73 -25.28
CA PHE A 366 -15.88 -41.24 -26.53
C PHE A 366 -15.68 -42.21 -27.70
N ALA A 367 -16.40 -42.00 -28.81
CA ALA A 367 -16.12 -42.63 -30.09
C ALA A 367 -16.26 -41.63 -31.24
N LEU A 368 -15.40 -41.72 -32.26
CA LEU A 368 -15.38 -40.77 -33.37
C LEU A 368 -16.09 -41.33 -34.61
N PRO A 369 -16.85 -40.52 -35.39
CA PRO A 369 -17.51 -40.96 -36.61
C PRO A 369 -16.52 -41.27 -37.76
N VAL A 370 -16.97 -42.08 -38.72
CA VAL A 370 -16.25 -42.33 -39.99
C VAL A 370 -16.33 -41.12 -40.92
N ASN A 371 -15.47 -41.10 -41.95
CA ASN A 371 -15.45 -40.06 -42.99
C ASN A 371 -15.24 -38.62 -42.46
N SER A 372 -14.55 -38.50 -41.32
CA SER A 372 -14.25 -37.21 -40.70
C SER A 372 -13.27 -36.35 -41.51
N GLN A 373 -12.69 -36.85 -42.60
CA GLN A 373 -11.79 -36.11 -43.53
C GLN A 373 -10.69 -35.30 -42.83
N GLY A 374 -10.12 -35.81 -41.73
CA GLY A 374 -9.08 -35.11 -40.98
C GLY A 374 -9.59 -33.99 -40.04
N THR A 375 -10.90 -33.87 -39.87
CA THR A 375 -11.56 -32.98 -38.89
C THR A 375 -11.08 -33.33 -37.48
N PRO A 376 -10.55 -32.35 -36.72
CA PRO A 376 -10.18 -32.56 -35.33
C PRO A 376 -11.40 -32.64 -34.42
N PHE A 377 -11.35 -33.54 -33.43
CA PHE A 377 -12.30 -33.66 -32.34
C PHE A 377 -11.63 -33.15 -31.08
N VAL A 378 -12.16 -32.06 -30.54
CA VAL A 378 -11.48 -31.26 -29.53
C VAL A 378 -12.21 -31.38 -28.20
N PHE A 379 -11.48 -31.73 -27.14
CA PHE A 379 -11.98 -31.68 -25.77
C PHE A 379 -11.20 -30.63 -24.99
N ASN A 380 -11.88 -29.59 -24.55
CA ASN A 380 -11.29 -28.52 -23.76
C ASN A 380 -11.48 -28.81 -22.28
N ILE A 381 -10.37 -28.81 -21.54
CA ILE A 381 -10.34 -28.83 -20.09
C ILE A 381 -10.25 -27.38 -19.66
N VAL A 382 -11.33 -26.88 -19.07
CA VAL A 382 -11.49 -25.47 -18.73
C VAL A 382 -11.77 -25.30 -17.24
N PRO A 383 -11.42 -24.14 -16.66
CA PRO A 383 -11.84 -23.78 -15.32
C PRO A 383 -13.36 -23.81 -15.17
N ILE A 384 -13.86 -24.16 -13.98
CA ILE A 384 -15.28 -24.05 -13.65
C ILE A 384 -15.66 -22.58 -13.44
N GLU A 385 -14.76 -21.81 -12.83
CA GLU A 385 -14.88 -20.38 -12.55
C GLU A 385 -13.72 -19.61 -13.18
N ASN A 386 -13.83 -18.29 -13.27
CA ASN A 386 -12.73 -17.44 -13.73
C ASN A 386 -11.74 -17.17 -12.57
N ASP A 387 -11.06 -18.21 -12.10
CA ASP A 387 -10.23 -18.22 -10.88
C ASP A 387 -8.71 -18.23 -11.16
N GLY A 388 -8.33 -18.15 -12.44
CA GLY A 388 -6.93 -18.18 -12.92
C GLY A 388 -6.39 -19.57 -13.26
N SER A 389 -7.20 -20.63 -13.12
CA SER A 389 -6.79 -22.00 -13.41
C SER A 389 -6.38 -22.20 -14.87
N CYS A 390 -5.45 -23.11 -15.12
CA CYS A 390 -4.98 -23.45 -16.46
C CYS A 390 -6.07 -24.14 -17.28
N SER A 391 -6.17 -23.73 -18.54
CA SER A 391 -6.91 -24.47 -19.56
C SER A 391 -5.98 -25.43 -20.31
N SER A 392 -6.55 -26.49 -20.89
CA SER A 392 -5.82 -27.44 -21.73
C SER A 392 -6.73 -28.01 -22.80
N THR A 393 -6.15 -28.46 -23.91
CA THR A 393 -6.92 -28.99 -25.04
C THR A 393 -6.36 -30.34 -25.47
N LEU A 394 -7.23 -31.34 -25.55
CA LEU A 394 -6.95 -32.66 -26.10
C LEU A 394 -7.57 -32.75 -27.50
N THR A 395 -6.75 -33.08 -28.50
CA THR A 395 -7.19 -33.14 -29.90
C THR A 395 -7.06 -34.55 -30.43
N PHE A 396 -8.14 -35.08 -30.98
CA PHE A 396 -8.18 -36.40 -31.60
C PHE A 396 -8.52 -36.30 -33.09
N LYS A 397 -7.98 -37.24 -33.88
CA LYS A 397 -8.33 -37.43 -35.30
C LYS A 397 -8.53 -38.90 -35.61
N THR A 398 -9.29 -39.18 -36.67
CA THR A 398 -9.40 -40.54 -37.21
C THR A 398 -8.30 -40.80 -38.23
N TYR A 399 -7.79 -42.03 -38.30
CA TYR A 399 -6.94 -42.45 -39.42
C TYR A 399 -7.65 -42.30 -40.76
N SER A 400 -6.92 -41.90 -41.80
CA SER A 400 -7.44 -41.61 -43.15
C SER A 400 -7.93 -42.85 -43.92
N ASN A 401 -7.47 -44.06 -43.53
CA ASN A 401 -7.78 -45.32 -44.21
C ASN A 401 -8.57 -46.29 -43.29
N ASN A 402 -9.57 -45.81 -42.56
CA ASN A 402 -10.48 -46.68 -41.79
C ASN A 402 -11.56 -47.35 -42.68
N GLN A 403 -11.18 -47.80 -43.88
CA GLN A 403 -12.03 -48.58 -44.79
C GLN A 403 -11.59 -50.03 -44.83
#